data_AF-A0A968SAU0-F1
#
_entry.id   AF-A0A968SAU0-F1
#
_cell.length_a   1.000
_cell.length_b   1.000
_cell.length_c   1.000
_cell.angle_alpha   90.00
_cell.angle_beta   90.00
_cell.angle_gamma   90.00
#
_symmetry.space_group_name_H-M   'P 1'
#
loop_
_entity.id
_entity.type
_entity.pdbx_description
1 polymer ?
#
loop_
_entity_poly.entity_id
_entity_poly.type
_entity_poly.pdbx_seq_one_letter_code
_entity_poly.pdbx_strand_id
1 'polypeptide(L)'
;MVFALESNEERLRRDGQIAESLRKLSVQLSNASSVKGLFEQALSLIRQSLGCDRMLVYRFDETWKGVIIAESVAAGWPRALGAEIDDPCFANNYVEKYRQG
;
A
#
# COMPACT_ATOMS: atom_id res chain seq x y z
N MET A 1 28.93 -20.02 -9.46
CA MET A 1 27.88 -20.28 -10.47
C MET A 1 26.56 -20.71 -9.84
N VAL A 2 26.56 -21.63 -8.85
CA VAL A 2 25.33 -22.09 -8.15
C VAL A 2 24.58 -20.97 -7.40
N PHE A 3 25.29 -20.09 -6.68
CA PHE A 3 24.69 -18.92 -6.01
C PHE A 3 23.90 -17.97 -6.93
N ALA A 4 24.31 -17.84 -8.19
CA ALA A 4 23.64 -16.97 -9.17
C ALA A 4 22.36 -17.63 -9.73
N LEU A 5 22.27 -18.96 -9.72
CA LEU A 5 21.09 -19.69 -10.15
C LEU A 5 20.01 -19.72 -9.05
N GLU A 6 20.40 -19.96 -7.80
CA GLU A 6 19.47 -19.92 -6.65
C GLU A 6 18.85 -18.53 -6.46
N SER A 7 19.66 -17.47 -6.57
CA SER A 7 19.14 -16.09 -6.51
C SER A 7 18.23 -15.75 -7.69
N ASN A 8 18.45 -16.35 -8.87
CA ASN A 8 17.56 -16.17 -10.01
C ASN A 8 16.22 -16.90 -9.79
N GLU A 9 16.24 -18.14 -9.29
CA GLU A 9 15.02 -18.88 -8.95
C GLU A 9 14.19 -18.21 -7.87
N GLU A 10 14.81 -17.65 -6.84
CA GLU A 10 14.11 -16.87 -5.80
C GLU A 10 13.46 -15.60 -6.38
N ARG A 11 14.14 -14.91 -7.29
CA ARG A 11 13.58 -13.73 -7.99
C ARG A 11 12.40 -14.13 -8.87
N LEU A 12 12.55 -15.18 -9.67
CA LEU A 12 11.47 -15.75 -10.49
C LEU A 12 10.26 -16.17 -9.64
N ARG A 13 10.50 -16.78 -8.47
CA ARG A 13 9.44 -17.14 -7.52
C ARG A 13 8.75 -15.90 -6.94
N ARG A 14 9.51 -14.87 -6.53
CA ARG A 14 8.95 -13.60 -6.07
C ARG A 14 8.11 -12.93 -7.16
N ASP A 15 8.64 -12.85 -8.38
CA ASP A 15 7.96 -12.19 -9.50
C ASP A 15 6.63 -12.90 -9.81
N GLY A 16 6.63 -14.24 -9.80
CA GLY A 16 5.40 -15.03 -9.92
C GLY A 16 4.41 -14.79 -8.78
N GLN A 17 4.88 -14.73 -7.53
CA GLN A 17 4.03 -14.44 -6.36
C GLN A 17 3.45 -13.02 -6.41
N ILE A 18 4.23 -12.04 -6.85
CA ILE A 18 3.79 -10.65 -7.05
C ILE A 18 2.73 -10.59 -8.15
N ALA A 19 2.98 -11.21 -9.30
CA ALA A 19 2.04 -11.23 -10.42
C ALA A 19 0.69 -11.87 -10.03
N GLU A 20 0.72 -12.98 -9.30
CA GLU A 20 -0.51 -13.63 -8.83
C GLU A 20 -1.24 -12.78 -7.78
N SER A 21 -0.49 -12.13 -6.87
CA SER A 21 -1.06 -11.21 -5.89
C SER A 21 -1.75 -10.02 -6.58
N LEU A 22 -1.12 -9.44 -7.61
CA LEU A 22 -1.70 -8.35 -8.41
C LEU A 22 -2.96 -8.79 -9.16
N ARG A 23 -2.97 -9.99 -9.73
CA ARG A 23 -4.14 -10.55 -10.41
C ARG A 23 -5.31 -10.72 -9.44
N LYS A 24 -5.04 -11.30 -8.26
CA LYS A 24 -6.03 -11.48 -7.20
C LYS A 24 -6.58 -10.15 -6.72
N LEU A 25 -5.70 -9.17 -6.51
CA LEU A 25 -6.08 -7.80 -6.19
C LEU A 25 -7.02 -7.25 -7.26
N SER A 26 -6.65 -7.28 -8.54
CA SER A 26 -7.47 -6.76 -9.64
C SER A 26 -8.87 -7.37 -9.66
N VAL A 27 -9.01 -8.69 -9.45
CA VAL A 27 -10.32 -9.36 -9.38
C VAL A 27 -11.13 -8.90 -8.16
N GLN A 28 -10.49 -8.78 -7.00
CA GLN A 28 -11.14 -8.29 -5.79
C GLN A 28 -11.58 -6.84 -5.94
N LEU A 29 -10.75 -5.99 -6.57
CA LEU A 29 -11.08 -4.59 -6.80
C LEU A 29 -12.33 -4.45 -7.67
N SER A 30 -12.44 -5.23 -8.75
CA SER A 30 -13.59 -5.23 -9.65
C SER A 30 -14.90 -5.75 -9.02
N ASN A 31 -14.82 -6.47 -7.90
CA ASN A 31 -15.98 -7.07 -7.22
C ASN A 31 -16.29 -6.42 -5.86
N ALA A 32 -15.55 -5.38 -5.45
CA ALA A 32 -15.77 -4.76 -4.15
C ALA A 32 -17.11 -4.01 -4.12
N SER A 33 -17.94 -4.36 -3.15
CA SER A 33 -19.23 -3.70 -2.90
C SER A 33 -19.11 -2.38 -2.14
N SER A 34 -17.91 -2.04 -1.63
CA SER A 34 -17.63 -0.77 -0.96
C SER A 34 -16.15 -0.39 -1.06
N VAL A 35 -15.88 0.92 -1.09
CA VAL A 35 -14.52 1.49 -1.09
C VAL A 35 -13.74 1.12 0.18
N LYS A 36 -14.42 0.95 1.32
CA LYS A 36 -13.77 0.53 2.56
C LYS A 36 -13.25 -0.91 2.48
N GLY A 37 -14.11 -1.85 2.08
CA GLY A 37 -13.72 -3.26 1.93
C GLY A 37 -12.64 -3.45 0.85
N LEU A 38 -12.68 -2.63 -0.20
CA LEU A 38 -11.64 -2.52 -1.21
C LEU A 38 -10.27 -2.23 -0.60
N PHE A 39 -10.16 -1.14 0.18
CA PHE A 39 -8.88 -0.73 0.77
C PHE A 39 -8.37 -1.74 1.80
N GLU A 40 -9.24 -2.31 2.63
CA GLU A 40 -8.82 -3.32 3.62
C GLU A 40 -8.16 -4.53 2.96
N GLN A 41 -8.76 -5.05 1.89
CA GLN A 41 -8.21 -6.19 1.14
C GLN A 41 -6.93 -5.80 0.41
N ALA A 42 -6.94 -4.66 -0.28
CA ALA A 42 -5.79 -4.17 -1.05
C ALA A 42 -4.56 -3.93 -0.18
N LEU A 43 -4.70 -3.17 0.91
CA LEU A 43 -3.60 -2.84 1.81
C LEU A 43 -3.03 -4.10 2.47
N SER A 44 -3.88 -5.06 2.86
CA SER A 44 -3.40 -6.32 3.44
C SER A 44 -2.55 -7.12 2.46
N LEU A 45 -2.99 -7.23 1.21
CA LEU A 45 -2.27 -7.96 0.18
C LEU A 45 -0.95 -7.28 -0.17
N ILE A 46 -0.98 -5.97 -0.45
CA ILE A 46 0.21 -5.21 -0.85
C ILE A 46 1.24 -5.18 0.30
N ARG A 47 0.81 -5.00 1.56
CA ARG A 47 1.71 -5.05 2.72
C ARG A 47 2.49 -6.36 2.79
N GLN A 48 1.80 -7.48 2.58
CA GLN A 48 2.43 -8.81 2.58
C GLN A 48 3.37 -8.98 1.37
N SER A 49 2.94 -8.55 0.19
CA SER A 49 3.74 -8.66 -1.04
C SER A 49 5.02 -7.83 -1.00
N LEU A 50 4.97 -6.62 -0.43
CA LEU A 50 6.14 -5.74 -0.27
C LEU A 50 6.98 -6.06 0.97
N GLY A 51 6.46 -6.88 1.89
CA GLY A 51 7.14 -7.18 3.16
C GLY A 51 7.34 -5.96 4.05
N CYS A 52 6.41 -4.99 4.03
CA CYS A 52 6.48 -3.80 4.87
C CYS A 52 5.65 -3.93 6.15
N ASP A 53 5.99 -3.15 7.17
CA ASP A 53 5.30 -3.20 8.46
C ASP A 53 3.92 -2.53 8.43
N ARG A 54 3.74 -1.52 7.57
CA ARG A 54 2.52 -0.72 7.49
C ARG A 54 2.24 -0.24 6.08
N MET A 55 0.96 -0.27 5.72
CA MET A 55 0.40 0.33 4.52
C MET A 55 -0.84 1.13 4.90
N LEU A 56 -1.03 2.30 4.29
CA LEU A 56 -2.12 3.20 4.59
C LEU A 56 -2.64 3.91 3.34
N VAL A 57 -3.89 4.33 3.37
CA VAL A 57 -4.45 5.29 2.42
C VAL A 57 -4.60 6.61 3.15
N TYR A 58 -3.87 7.61 2.68
CA TYR A 58 -3.88 8.96 3.22
C TYR A 58 -4.69 9.87 2.28
N ARG A 59 -5.81 10.40 2.76
CA ARG A 59 -6.71 11.24 1.97
C ARG A 59 -6.56 12.69 2.41
N PHE A 60 -6.26 13.55 1.45
CA PHE A 60 -6.19 14.99 1.65
C PHE A 60 -7.54 15.66 1.34
N ASP A 61 -7.84 16.73 2.05
CA ASP A 61 -8.90 17.68 1.69
C ASP A 61 -8.37 18.80 0.77
N GLU A 62 -9.22 19.78 0.47
CA GLU A 62 -8.89 20.93 -0.38
C GLU A 62 -7.78 21.83 0.20
N THR A 63 -7.55 21.76 1.51
CA THR A 63 -6.52 22.50 2.23
C THR A 63 -5.23 21.71 2.43
N TRP A 64 -5.14 20.50 1.85
CA TRP A 64 -4.04 19.56 2.03
C TRP A 64 -3.86 19.05 3.46
N LYS A 65 -4.89 19.17 4.29
CA LYS A 65 -4.94 18.43 5.55
C LYS A 65 -5.37 17.02 5.27
N GLY A 66 -4.67 16.06 5.87
CA GLY A 66 -4.89 14.66 5.55
C GLY A 66 -5.44 13.86 6.72
N VAL A 67 -6.20 12.83 6.38
CA VAL A 67 -6.69 11.81 7.30
C VAL A 67 -6.38 10.42 6.78
N ILE A 68 -5.96 9.51 7.67
CA ILE A 68 -5.76 8.10 7.33
C ILE A 68 -7.13 7.42 7.27
N ILE A 69 -7.57 7.04 6.07
CA ILE A 69 -8.90 6.46 5.84
C ILE A 69 -8.91 4.93 5.75
N ALA A 70 -7.73 4.32 5.57
CA ALA A 70 -7.55 2.87 5.60
C ALA A 70 -6.14 2.53 6.04
N GLU A 71 -5.97 1.40 6.71
CA GLU A 71 -4.70 0.95 7.28
C GLU A 71 -4.61 -0.58 7.29
N SER A 72 -3.45 -1.12 6.94
CA SER A 72 -2.99 -2.46 7.30
C SER A 72 -1.66 -2.34 8.02
N VAL A 73 -1.54 -2.95 9.20
CA VAL A 73 -0.37 -2.79 10.07
C VAL A 73 -0.01 -4.13 10.72
N ALA A 74 1.28 -4.40 10.85
CA ALA A 74 1.81 -5.56 11.56
C ALA A 74 1.48 -5.51 13.07
N ALA A 75 1.43 -6.67 13.71
CA ALA A 75 1.23 -6.75 15.15
C ALA A 75 2.35 -6.03 15.91
N GLY A 76 2.02 -5.44 17.06
CA GLY A 76 2.97 -4.71 17.90
C GLY A 76 3.14 -3.22 17.55
N TRP A 77 2.53 -2.75 16.46
CA TRP A 77 2.57 -1.35 16.05
C TRP A 77 1.26 -0.60 16.43
N PRO A 78 1.32 0.68 16.81
CA PRO A 78 0.14 1.47 17.13
C PRO A 78 -0.68 1.78 15.86
N ARG A 79 -2.00 1.69 15.94
CA ARG A 79 -2.88 2.00 14.81
C ARG A 79 -2.96 3.51 14.57
N ALA A 80 -2.97 3.91 13.32
CA ALA A 80 -3.10 5.30 12.89
C ALA A 80 -4.40 5.57 12.11
N LEU A 81 -5.26 4.56 11.92
CA LEU A 81 -6.57 4.74 11.28
C LEU A 81 -7.38 5.86 11.95
N GLY A 82 -7.83 6.84 11.15
CA GLY A 82 -8.58 8.00 11.61
C GLY A 82 -7.72 9.14 12.16
N ALA A 83 -6.40 8.99 12.23
CA ALA A 83 -5.53 10.09 12.61
C ALA A 83 -5.56 11.19 11.56
N GLU A 84 -5.77 12.42 12.01
CA GLU A 84 -5.53 13.64 11.25
C GLU A 84 -4.07 14.02 11.39
N ILE A 85 -3.38 14.13 10.27
CA ILE A 85 -1.97 14.48 10.23
C ILE A 85 -1.88 15.86 9.60
N ASP A 86 -1.48 16.83 10.40
CA ASP A 86 -1.07 18.13 9.88
C ASP A 86 0.42 18.01 9.54
N ASP A 87 0.72 17.86 8.25
CA ASP A 87 2.10 17.80 7.73
C ASP A 87 2.37 19.05 6.87
N PRO A 88 2.91 20.13 7.48
CA PRO A 88 3.25 21.36 6.78
C PRO A 88 4.29 21.15 5.67
N CYS A 89 5.07 20.07 5.74
CA CYS A 89 6.11 19.77 4.75
C CYS A 89 5.52 19.16 3.48
N PHE A 90 4.45 18.37 3.58
CA PHE A 90 3.80 17.76 2.40
C PHE A 90 3.12 18.82 1.54
N ALA A 91 2.28 19.67 2.15
CA ALA A 91 1.50 20.69 1.46
C ALA A 91 2.38 21.67 0.66
N ASN A 92 3.55 22.04 1.21
CA ASN A 92 4.40 23.06 0.60
C ASN A 92 5.30 22.54 -0.53
N ASN A 93 5.71 21.26 -0.49
CA ASN A 93 6.81 20.78 -1.34
C ASN A 93 6.52 19.52 -2.17
N TYR A 94 5.47 18.76 -1.85
CA TYR A 94 5.25 17.43 -2.43
C TYR A 94 3.95 17.28 -3.21
N VAL A 95 2.98 18.18 -3.01
CA VAL A 95 1.69 18.18 -3.73
C VAL A 95 1.87 18.02 -5.24
N GLU A 96 2.69 18.89 -5.84
CA GLU A 96 2.83 18.91 -7.29
C GLU A 96 3.57 17.67 -7.83
N LYS A 97 4.49 17.11 -7.05
CA LYS A 97 5.19 15.88 -7.41
C LYS A 97 4.21 14.70 -7.48
N TYR A 98 3.35 14.55 -6.48
CA TYR A 98 2.36 13.47 -6.44
C TYR A 98 1.26 13.61 -7.51
N ARG A 99 0.96 14.83 -7.97
CA ARG A 99 0.04 15.06 -9.09
C ARG A 99 0.58 14.58 -10.44
N GLN A 100 1.91 14.49 -10.59
CA GLN A 100 2.55 14.12 -11.85
C GLN A 100 2.78 12.61 -11.99
N GLY A 101 2.56 11.83 -10.91
CA GLY A 101 2.82 10.38 -10.86
C GLY A 101 4.29 10.05 -10.62
#